data_AF-A0A2K6G3C3-F1
#
_entry.id   AF-A0A2K6G3C3-F1
#
_cell.length_a   1.000
_cell.length_b   1.000
_cell.length_c   1.000
_cell.angle_alpha   90.00
_cell.angle_beta   90.00
_cell.angle_gamma   90.00
#
_symmetry.space_group_name_H-M   'P 1'
#
loop_
_entity.id
_entity.type
_entity.pdbx_description
1 polymer ?
#
loop_
_entity_poly.entity_id
_entity_poly.type
_entity_poly.pdbx_seq_one_letter_code
_entity_poly.pdbx_strand_id
1 'polypeptide(L)'
;MVQEHDEPILKHLKDIKVKFSDAGQPMCQIDWKKGKNVTLKTIKKKQKHKGRGTVRTVTKTVSNDSFFNFFAPPEVPESGDLDDDAEAILAADFEIGHFLRERIIPRSVLYFTGEAIEDDDDDYDEEGEEADEEGEEEGDEENDPDYDPK
;
A
#
# COMPACT_ATOMS: atom_id res chain seq x y z
N MET A 1 2.84 1.37 3.27
CA MET A 1 2.95 -0.10 3.16
C MET A 1 1.72 -0.79 3.73
N VAL A 2 1.36 -0.54 5.00
CA VAL A 2 0.05 -0.94 5.53
C VAL A 2 -1.01 0.05 5.07
N GLN A 3 -2.12 -0.44 4.54
CA GLN A 3 -3.26 0.36 4.11
C GLN A 3 -4.38 0.29 5.13
N GLU A 4 -5.29 1.28 5.16
CA GLU A 4 -6.41 1.34 6.13
C GLU A 4 -7.27 0.06 6.12
N HIS A 5 -7.45 -0.55 4.95
CA HIS A 5 -8.23 -1.77 4.78
C HIS A 5 -7.51 -3.04 5.26
N ASP A 6 -6.21 -2.97 5.54
CA ASP A 6 -5.43 -4.08 6.09
C ASP A 6 -5.56 -4.17 7.62
N GLU A 7 -5.71 -3.03 8.30
CA GLU A 7 -5.75 -2.97 9.77
C GLU A 7 -6.78 -3.90 10.42
N PRO A 8 -8.04 -4.02 9.92
CA PRO A 8 -9.00 -4.93 10.53
C PRO A 8 -8.55 -6.39 10.48
N ILE A 9 -7.75 -6.78 9.48
CA ILE A 9 -7.19 -8.12 9.37
C ILE A 9 -5.99 -8.25 10.33
N LEU A 10 -5.12 -7.26 10.38
CA LEU A 10 -3.95 -7.23 11.27
C LEU A 10 -4.33 -7.25 12.76
N LYS A 11 -5.51 -6.72 13.15
CA LYS A 11 -6.05 -6.87 14.52
C LYS A 11 -6.24 -8.32 14.96
N HIS A 12 -6.29 -9.26 14.03
CA HIS A 12 -6.38 -10.69 14.31
C HIS A 12 -5.01 -11.39 14.33
N LEU A 13 -3.93 -10.68 13.98
CA LEU A 13 -2.56 -11.18 14.07
C LEU A 13 -2.18 -11.30 15.55
N LYS A 14 -1.77 -12.51 15.96
CA LYS A 14 -1.46 -12.81 17.37
C LYS A 14 0.02 -12.82 17.66
N ASP A 15 0.81 -13.14 16.66
CA ASP A 15 2.23 -13.43 16.81
C ASP A 15 2.93 -13.33 15.45
N ILE A 16 4.20 -12.96 15.47
CA ILE A 16 5.07 -12.89 14.30
C ILE A 16 6.34 -13.67 14.63
N LYS A 17 6.64 -14.69 13.83
CA LYS A 17 7.78 -15.58 14.05
C LYS A 17 8.58 -15.74 12.77
N VAL A 18 9.90 -15.79 12.91
CA VAL A 18 10.80 -16.21 11.83
C VAL A 18 11.09 -17.70 11.99
N LYS A 19 10.95 -18.43 10.88
CA LYS A 19 11.41 -19.80 10.74
C LYS A 19 12.21 -19.90 9.46
N PHE A 20 13.42 -20.44 9.53
CA PHE A 20 14.21 -20.73 8.34
C PHE A 20 13.64 -21.97 7.68
N SER A 21 13.20 -21.80 6.43
CA SER A 21 12.76 -22.88 5.55
C SER A 21 13.93 -23.44 4.77
N ASP A 22 13.86 -24.72 4.43
CA ASP A 22 14.76 -25.30 3.44
C ASP A 22 14.46 -24.73 2.04
N ALA A 23 15.47 -24.74 1.17
CA ALA A 23 15.31 -24.28 -0.21
C ALA A 23 14.18 -25.07 -0.93
N GLY A 24 13.31 -24.35 -1.64
CA GLY A 24 12.23 -24.94 -2.43
C GLY A 24 10.91 -25.19 -1.69
N GLN A 25 10.77 -24.78 -0.43
CA GLN A 25 9.46 -24.77 0.22
C GLN A 25 8.56 -23.66 -0.39
N PRO A 26 7.29 -23.97 -0.71
CA PRO A 26 6.38 -23.00 -1.30
C PRO A 26 6.03 -21.90 -0.29
N MET A 27 5.85 -20.68 -0.79
CA MET A 27 5.39 -19.56 0.02
C MET A 27 3.98 -19.81 0.58
N CYS A 28 3.68 -19.18 1.71
CA CYS A 28 2.39 -19.30 2.37
C CYS A 28 1.32 -18.45 1.68
N GLN A 29 0.55 -19.05 0.76
CA GLN A 29 -0.59 -18.38 0.15
C GLN A 29 -1.72 -18.15 1.17
N ILE A 30 -2.35 -16.98 1.09
CA ILE A 30 -3.48 -16.63 1.97
C ILE A 30 -4.78 -17.19 1.38
N ASP A 31 -5.45 -18.04 2.15
CA ASP A 31 -6.79 -18.55 1.84
C ASP A 31 -7.87 -17.50 2.14
N TRP A 32 -8.03 -16.54 1.24
CA TRP A 32 -9.03 -15.48 1.37
C TRP A 32 -10.46 -16.03 1.33
N LYS A 33 -11.25 -15.66 2.33
CA LYS A 33 -12.71 -15.87 2.28
C LYS A 33 -13.32 -15.04 1.13
N LYS A 34 -14.44 -15.51 0.59
CA LYS A 34 -15.15 -14.84 -0.51
C LYS A 34 -15.40 -13.36 -0.20
N GLY A 35 -14.91 -12.48 -1.08
CA GLY A 35 -15.07 -11.03 -0.97
C GLY A 35 -14.23 -10.37 0.14
N LYS A 36 -13.25 -11.08 0.68
CA LYS A 36 -12.33 -10.58 1.72
C LYS A 36 -10.89 -10.41 1.25
N ASN A 37 -10.59 -10.76 0.01
CA ASN A 37 -9.27 -10.50 -0.56
C ASN A 37 -9.07 -8.99 -0.76
N VAL A 38 -8.20 -8.39 0.05
CA VAL A 38 -7.88 -6.96 0.03
C VAL A 38 -6.77 -6.60 -0.95
N THR A 39 -6.00 -7.58 -1.45
CA THR A 39 -4.99 -7.37 -2.50
C THR A 39 -5.61 -7.10 -3.87
N LEU A 40 -6.94 -7.19 -3.97
CA LEU A 40 -7.70 -7.00 -5.20
C LEU A 40 -8.83 -6.01 -4.98
N LYS A 41 -9.00 -5.08 -5.93
CA LYS A 41 -10.14 -4.16 -5.96
C LYS A 41 -11.03 -4.41 -7.18
N THR A 42 -12.33 -4.31 -6.95
CA THR A 42 -13.34 -4.53 -8.00
C THR A 42 -13.80 -3.20 -8.59
N ILE A 43 -13.48 -2.96 -9.86
CA ILE A 43 -13.90 -1.78 -10.62
C ILE A 43 -15.12 -2.14 -11.46
N LYS A 44 -16.23 -1.41 -11.25
CA LYS A 44 -17.48 -1.57 -12.03
C LYS A 44 -17.54 -0.49 -13.11
N LYS A 45 -17.44 -0.89 -14.38
CA LYS A 45 -17.56 0.01 -15.53
C LYS A 45 -18.91 -0.18 -16.21
N LYS A 46 -19.74 0.87 -16.20
CA LYS A 46 -20.99 0.89 -16.99
C LYS A 46 -20.63 1.02 -18.46
N GLN A 47 -21.12 0.10 -19.29
CA GLN A 47 -20.97 0.12 -20.73
C GLN A 47 -22.36 0.25 -21.37
N LYS A 48 -22.54 1.25 -22.22
CA LYS A 48 -23.76 1.43 -23.01
C LYS A 48 -23.55 0.85 -24.41
N HIS A 49 -24.41 -0.07 -24.82
CA HIS A 49 -24.34 -0.63 -26.17
C HIS A 49 -24.78 0.43 -27.19
N LYS A 50 -23.92 0.73 -28.18
CA LYS A 50 -24.27 1.63 -29.28
C LYS A 50 -25.40 0.99 -30.10
N GLY A 51 -26.50 1.72 -30.32
CA GLY A 51 -27.67 1.24 -31.07
C GLY A 51 -28.83 0.67 -30.23
N ARG A 52 -28.57 -0.13 -29.18
CA ARG A 52 -29.65 -0.76 -28.38
C ARG A 52 -30.03 0.01 -27.12
N GLY A 53 -29.26 1.04 -26.75
CA GLY A 53 -29.47 1.85 -25.55
C GLY A 53 -29.27 1.11 -24.20
N THR A 54 -29.18 -0.22 -24.22
CA THR A 54 -29.01 -1.07 -23.03
C THR A 54 -27.67 -0.80 -22.35
N VAL A 55 -27.72 -0.53 -21.04
CA VAL A 55 -26.54 -0.37 -20.18
C VAL A 55 -26.25 -1.69 -19.48
N ARG A 56 -25.04 -2.21 -19.62
CA ARG A 56 -24.52 -3.35 -18.85
C ARG A 56 -23.40 -2.89 -17.93
N THR A 57 -23.27 -3.48 -16.75
CA THR A 57 -22.13 -3.21 -15.86
C THR A 57 -21.12 -4.33 -16.01
N VAL A 58 -19.91 -3.99 -16.44
CA VAL A 58 -18.78 -4.92 -16.49
C VAL A 58 -17.97 -4.78 -15.21
N THR A 59 -17.75 -5.89 -14.52
CA THR A 59 -16.98 -5.95 -13.28
C THR A 59 -15.59 -6.44 -13.62
N LYS A 60 -14.55 -5.64 -13.36
CA LYS A 60 -13.14 -6.02 -13.53
C LYS A 60 -12.46 -6.01 -12.17
N THR A 61 -11.72 -7.08 -11.88
CA THR A 61 -10.82 -7.12 -10.73
C THR A 61 -9.45 -6.64 -11.15
N VAL A 62 -8.82 -5.78 -10.35
CA VAL A 62 -7.46 -5.29 -10.57
C VAL A 62 -6.67 -5.41 -9.27
N SER A 63 -5.34 -5.41 -9.36
CA SER A 63 -4.46 -5.34 -8.19
C SER A 63 -4.79 -4.11 -7.34
N ASN A 64 -4.66 -4.27 -6.04
CA ASN A 64 -4.83 -3.23 -5.04
C ASN A 64 -3.58 -3.23 -4.15
N ASP A 65 -3.13 -2.03 -3.81
CA ASP A 65 -2.05 -1.91 -2.84
C ASP A 65 -2.54 -2.37 -1.47
N SER A 66 -1.75 -3.21 -0.81
CA SER A 66 -2.09 -3.88 0.45
C SER A 66 -0.81 -4.50 1.03
N PHE A 67 -0.66 -4.42 2.35
CA PHE A 67 0.39 -5.12 3.10
C PHE A 67 0.46 -6.62 2.76
N PHE A 68 -0.68 -7.25 2.48
CA PHE A 68 -0.76 -8.67 2.21
C PHE A 68 -0.20 -9.08 0.84
N ASN A 69 0.21 -8.14 -0.01
CA ASN A 69 1.00 -8.44 -1.21
C ASN A 69 2.37 -9.05 -0.86
N PHE A 70 2.89 -8.80 0.35
CA PHE A 70 4.11 -9.43 0.88
C PHE A 70 4.08 -10.97 0.86
N PHE A 71 2.89 -11.58 0.92
CA PHE A 71 2.71 -13.04 0.86
C PHE A 71 2.58 -13.57 -0.58
N ALA A 72 2.69 -12.69 -1.57
CA ALA A 72 2.61 -13.00 -2.99
C ALA A 72 3.65 -12.18 -3.78
N PRO A 73 4.95 -12.27 -3.45
CA PRO A 73 6.00 -11.58 -4.20
C PRO A 73 6.04 -12.09 -5.65
N PRO A 74 6.58 -11.29 -6.58
CA PRO A 74 6.77 -11.68 -7.97
C PRO A 74 7.60 -12.97 -8.09
N GLU A 75 7.27 -13.82 -9.07
CA GLU A 75 8.11 -14.98 -9.38
C GLU A 75 9.38 -14.52 -10.10
N VAL A 76 10.53 -15.03 -9.65
CA VAL A 76 11.82 -14.75 -10.28
C VAL A 76 12.06 -15.76 -11.41
N PRO A 77 12.18 -15.32 -12.68
CA PRO A 77 12.51 -16.21 -13.79
C PRO A 77 13.89 -16.85 -13.59
N GLU A 78 14.09 -18.06 -14.09
CA GLU A 78 15.40 -18.75 -14.00
C GLU A 78 16.53 -17.98 -14.69
N SER A 79 16.21 -17.17 -15.71
CA SER A 79 17.19 -16.30 -16.37
C SER A 79 17.67 -15.15 -15.50
N GLY A 80 16.93 -14.80 -14.44
CA GLY A 80 17.19 -13.63 -13.59
C GLY A 80 16.83 -12.29 -14.25
N ASP A 81 16.28 -12.29 -15.46
CA ASP A 81 15.85 -11.07 -16.15
C ASP A 81 14.50 -10.61 -15.59
N LEU A 82 14.54 -9.64 -14.66
CA LEU A 82 13.38 -8.98 -14.10
C LEU A 82 13.17 -7.62 -14.78
N ASP A 83 11.92 -7.19 -14.91
CA ASP A 83 11.64 -5.80 -15.25
C ASP A 83 11.81 -4.89 -14.01
N ASP A 84 11.98 -3.59 -14.24
CA ASP A 84 12.21 -2.60 -13.18
C ASP A 84 11.12 -2.65 -12.10
N ASP A 85 9.87 -2.93 -12.49
CA ASP A 85 8.73 -3.04 -11.58
C ASP A 85 8.86 -4.27 -10.66
N ALA A 86 9.20 -5.44 -11.20
CA ALA A 86 9.39 -6.64 -10.40
C ALA A 86 10.62 -6.53 -9.48
N GLU A 87 11.71 -5.93 -9.95
CA GLU A 87 12.90 -5.68 -9.14
C GLU A 87 12.59 -4.75 -7.96
N ALA A 88 11.86 -3.66 -8.20
CA ALA A 88 11.45 -2.74 -7.14
C ALA A 88 10.56 -3.42 -6.08
N ILE A 89 9.62 -4.27 -6.51
CA ILE A 89 8.76 -5.01 -5.57
C ILE A 89 9.57 -6.00 -4.74
N LEU A 90 10.49 -6.75 -5.35
CA LEU A 90 11.33 -7.71 -4.63
C LEU A 90 12.29 -7.03 -3.66
N ALA A 91 12.82 -5.86 -4.01
CA ALA A 91 13.64 -5.05 -3.12
C ALA A 91 12.83 -4.59 -1.89
N ALA A 92 11.61 -4.09 -2.11
CA ALA A 92 10.70 -3.73 -1.02
C ALA A 92 10.38 -4.94 -0.13
N ASP A 93 10.04 -6.10 -0.71
CA ASP A 93 9.73 -7.32 0.06
C ASP A 93 10.92 -7.79 0.90
N PHE A 94 12.15 -7.69 0.37
CA PHE A 94 13.36 -7.98 1.13
C PHE A 94 13.53 -7.02 2.30
N GLU A 95 13.35 -5.71 2.08
CA GLU A 95 13.45 -4.69 3.12
C GLU A 95 12.46 -4.96 4.27
N ILE A 96 11.21 -5.27 3.92
CA ILE A 96 10.16 -5.61 4.89
C ILE A 96 10.54 -6.85 5.70
N GLY A 97 10.94 -7.92 5.01
CA GLY A 97 11.33 -9.17 5.65
C GLY A 97 12.53 -8.99 6.58
N HIS A 98 13.51 -8.19 6.14
CA HIS A 98 14.68 -7.83 6.94
C HIS A 98 14.29 -7.02 8.18
N PHE A 99 13.44 -5.99 8.01
CA PHE A 99 12.98 -5.16 9.10
C PHE A 99 12.17 -5.95 10.15
N LEU A 100 11.26 -6.82 9.70
CA LEU A 100 10.53 -7.70 10.60
C LEU A 100 11.48 -8.59 11.41
N ARG A 101 12.44 -9.23 10.73
CA ARG A 101 13.38 -10.17 11.34
C ARG A 101 14.37 -9.52 12.30
N GLU A 102 15.00 -8.42 11.90
CA GLU A 102 16.14 -7.83 12.61
C GLU A 102 15.73 -6.70 13.57
N ARG A 103 14.58 -6.05 13.33
CA ARG A 103 14.12 -4.90 14.13
C ARG A 103 12.85 -5.22 14.92
N ILE A 104 11.74 -5.54 14.25
CA ILE A 104 10.42 -5.66 14.90
C ILE A 104 10.37 -6.86 15.84
N ILE A 105 10.72 -8.07 15.37
CA ILE A 105 10.55 -9.29 16.18
C ILE A 105 11.40 -9.25 17.46
N PRO A 106 12.71 -8.91 17.41
CA PRO A 106 13.54 -8.89 18.62
C PRO A 106 13.13 -7.81 19.63
N ARG A 107 12.55 -6.70 19.16
CA ARG A 107 12.20 -5.51 19.98
C ARG A 107 10.71 -5.20 19.95
N SER A 108 9.87 -6.21 19.78
CA SER A 108 8.43 -6.04 19.50
C SER A 108 7.69 -5.24 20.56
N VAL A 109 8.06 -5.40 21.85
CA VAL A 109 7.49 -4.61 22.95
C VAL A 109 7.84 -3.14 22.83
N LEU A 110 9.09 -2.79 22.46
CA LEU A 110 9.53 -1.41 22.30
C LEU A 110 8.86 -0.72 21.09
N TYR A 111 8.68 -1.44 19.98
CA TYR A 111 7.89 -0.93 18.85
C TYR A 111 6.40 -0.79 19.17
N PHE A 112 5.87 -1.65 20.04
CA PHE A 112 4.49 -1.56 20.49
C PHE A 112 4.26 -0.38 21.44
N THR A 113 5.20 -0.10 22.35
CA THR A 113 5.10 1.04 23.28
C THR A 113 5.49 2.36 22.63
N GLY A 114 6.26 2.34 21.53
CA GLY A 114 6.73 3.53 20.81
C GLY A 114 8.19 3.90 21.11
N GLU A 115 8.77 3.36 22.18
CA GLU A 115 10.13 3.66 22.66
C GLU A 115 11.22 3.39 21.60
N ALA A 116 11.05 2.37 20.75
CA ALA A 116 12.02 2.07 19.69
C ALA A 116 12.02 3.06 18.51
N ILE A 117 11.02 3.95 18.45
CA ILE A 117 10.86 4.97 17.41
C ILE A 117 11.47 6.29 17.90
N GLU A 118 11.22 6.63 19.17
CA GLU A 118 11.77 7.82 19.83
C GLU A 118 13.31 7.82 19.84
N ASP A 119 13.94 6.66 20.04
CA ASP A 119 15.41 6.50 19.97
C ASP A 119 16.04 6.86 18.61
N ASP A 120 15.27 6.89 17.50
CA ASP A 120 15.73 7.26 16.15
C ASP A 120 15.40 8.74 15.80
N ASP A 121 14.50 9.39 16.55
CA ASP A 121 14.07 10.79 16.33
C ASP A 121 14.89 11.83 17.13
N ASP A 122 15.71 11.39 18.09
CA ASP A 122 16.61 12.25 18.88
C ASP A 122 17.77 12.89 18.06
N ASP A 123 17.84 12.66 16.74
CA ASP A 123 18.78 13.33 15.81
C ASP A 123 18.14 14.47 14.99
N TYR A 124 16.84 14.76 15.20
CA TYR A 124 16.23 15.98 14.69
C TYR A 124 16.33 17.11 15.72
N ASP A 125 17.45 17.82 15.63
CA ASP A 125 17.71 19.09 16.32
C ASP A 125 16.50 20.05 16.18
N GLU A 126 15.87 20.30 17.32
CA GLU A 126 14.78 21.25 17.55
C GLU A 126 15.28 22.70 17.40
N GLU A 127 15.68 23.11 16.19
CA GLU A 127 15.94 24.52 15.89
C GLU A 127 14.69 25.19 15.29
N GLY A 128 13.82 25.65 16.19
CA GLY A 128 13.29 27.01 16.16
C GLY A 128 12.03 27.28 15.32
N GLU A 129 10.90 27.40 16.02
CA GLU A 129 9.72 28.17 15.60
C GLU A 129 10.10 29.60 15.17
N GLU A 130 9.54 30.10 14.07
CA GLU A 130 8.95 31.44 14.07
C GLU A 130 7.68 31.41 13.21
N ALA A 131 6.56 31.65 13.88
CA ALA A 131 5.26 31.86 13.27
C ALA A 131 5.26 33.19 12.50
N ASP A 132 4.83 33.17 11.23
CA ASP A 132 4.30 34.36 10.59
C ASP A 132 2.91 34.04 10.04
N GLU A 133 1.92 34.51 10.77
CA GLU A 133 0.50 34.37 10.54
C GLU A 133 0.03 35.66 9.86
N GLU A 134 0.02 35.72 8.52
CA GLU A 134 -0.70 36.79 7.80
C GLU A 134 -1.51 36.27 6.61
N GLY A 135 -2.83 36.15 6.84
CA GLY A 135 -3.82 36.87 6.05
C GLY A 135 -4.34 36.24 4.76
N GLU A 136 -5.56 35.72 4.84
CA GLU A 136 -6.45 35.33 3.73
C GLU A 136 -6.70 36.47 2.72
N GLU A 137 -6.79 36.15 1.41
CA GLU A 137 -7.89 36.68 0.57
C GLU A 137 -8.24 35.70 -0.56
N GLU A 138 -9.46 35.17 -0.48
CA GLU A 138 -10.17 34.44 -1.53
C GLU A 138 -10.61 35.39 -2.65
N GLY A 139 -10.61 34.93 -3.91
CA GLY A 139 -11.13 35.70 -5.04
C GLY A 139 -11.16 34.91 -6.34
N ASP A 140 -12.04 33.91 -6.38
CA ASP A 140 -12.47 33.11 -7.54
C ASP A 140 -12.79 33.98 -8.78
N GLU A 141 -11.94 33.93 -9.82
CA GLU A 141 -12.31 34.43 -11.15
C GLU A 141 -13.00 33.32 -11.94
N GLU A 142 -14.32 33.40 -11.94
CA GLU A 142 -15.25 32.58 -12.74
C GLU A 142 -14.84 32.55 -14.22
N ASN A 143 -14.44 31.36 -14.68
CA ASN A 143 -14.18 31.08 -16.09
C ASN A 143 -15.51 30.78 -16.81
N ASP A 144 -16.12 31.82 -17.40
CA ASP A 144 -17.34 31.70 -18.23
C ASP A 144 -17.00 31.14 -19.63
N PRO A 145 -17.50 29.96 -20.00
CA PRO A 145 -17.21 29.33 -21.29
C PRO A 145 -18.01 29.88 -22.49
N ASP A 146 -18.78 30.98 -22.37
CA ASP A 146 -19.68 31.46 -23.44
C ASP A 146 -19.32 32.85 -24.04
N TYR A 147 -18.04 33.23 -24.05
CA TYR A 147 -17.60 34.49 -24.67
C TYR A 147 -17.53 34.42 -26.22
N ASP A 148 -18.48 35.08 -26.91
CA ASP A 148 -18.48 35.31 -28.36
C ASP A 148 -18.18 36.79 -28.70
N PRO A 149 -16.95 37.13 -29.13
CA PRO A 149 -16.60 38.50 -29.50
C PRO A 149 -17.09 38.86 -30.91
N LYS A 150 -17.80 39.99 -31.01
CA LYS A 150 -18.22 40.63 -32.26
C LYS A 150 -17.07 41.16 -33.10
#